data_AF-A0A820IKT5-F1
#
_entry.id   AF-A0A820IKT5-F1
#
_cell.length_a   1.000
_cell.length_b   1.000
_cell.length_c   1.000
_cell.angle_alpha   90.00
_cell.angle_beta   90.00
_cell.angle_gamma   90.00
#
_symmetry.space_group_name_H-M   'P 1'
#
loop_
_entity.id
_entity.type
_entity.pdbx_description
1 polymer ?
#
loop_
_entity_poly.entity_id
_entity_poly.type
_entity_poly.pdbx_seq_one_letter_code
_entity_poly.pdbx_strand_id
1 'polypeptide(L)'
;MIDIGANIGGYSMFTAGALGRFTLIIDCYLPNIENIARAVQIQRVQNRVVLVHNALYSKSGEYMTLSKAMPSEIELRETAQQNITSEFVVQTIRFDDLLPILIERKVQSVLIKIDIEGSEGFMCEAGSKTFDLIDIQLIIMEWGHGFRKWHRKRYEFMTLFFTERQYIVTDVFCNKLNLTEWETTWPGNVFWIKQINFKNNIC
;
A
#
# COMPACT_ATOMS: atom_id res chain seq x y z
N MET A 1 -6.03 -9.93 -1.07
CA MET A 1 -4.94 -8.99 -1.43
C MET A 1 -5.37 -7.60 -1.01
N ILE A 2 -4.45 -6.79 -0.52
CA ILE A 2 -4.62 -5.35 -0.41
C ILE A 2 -3.59 -4.72 -1.36
N ASP A 3 -4.06 -4.06 -2.41
CA ASP A 3 -3.22 -3.46 -3.45
C ASP A 3 -3.23 -1.93 -3.25
N ILE A 4 -2.14 -1.41 -2.69
CA ILE A 4 -1.98 0.01 -2.31
C ILE A 4 -1.10 0.69 -3.36
N GLY A 5 -1.65 1.74 -3.99
CA GLY A 5 -1.04 2.35 -5.18
C GLY A 5 -1.13 1.38 -6.35
N ALA A 6 -2.37 1.01 -6.67
CA ALA A 6 -2.66 -0.05 -7.63
C ALA A 6 -2.27 0.34 -9.06
N ASN A 7 -2.19 1.64 -9.37
CA ASN A 7 -1.86 2.20 -10.67
C ASN A 7 -2.77 1.63 -11.77
N ILE A 8 -2.28 0.71 -12.60
CA ILE A 8 -3.09 0.04 -13.63
C ILE A 8 -3.88 -1.18 -13.14
N GLY A 9 -3.76 -1.55 -11.86
CA GLY A 9 -4.46 -2.67 -11.23
C GLY A 9 -3.93 -4.06 -11.59
N GLY A 10 -2.65 -4.19 -11.93
CA GLY A 10 -2.05 -5.47 -12.35
C GLY A 10 -2.17 -6.58 -11.28
N TYR A 11 -1.70 -6.30 -10.06
CA TYR A 11 -1.84 -7.23 -8.93
C TYR A 11 -3.31 -7.48 -8.60
N SER A 12 -4.09 -6.40 -8.55
CA SER A 12 -5.52 -6.45 -8.32
C SER A 12 -6.28 -7.40 -9.24
N MET A 13 -6.07 -7.29 -10.55
CA MET A 13 -6.78 -8.11 -11.54
C MET A 13 -6.27 -9.55 -11.56
N PHE A 14 -4.99 -9.77 -11.29
CA PHE A 14 -4.48 -11.12 -11.07
C PHE A 14 -5.16 -11.78 -9.86
N THR A 15 -5.27 -11.10 -8.72
CA THR A 15 -5.83 -11.70 -7.50
C THR A 15 -7.35 -11.84 -7.55
N ALA A 16 -8.07 -10.81 -8.00
CA ALA A 16 -9.54 -10.84 -8.07
C ALA A 16 -10.04 -11.64 -9.29
N GLY A 17 -9.43 -11.43 -10.44
CA GLY A 17 -9.79 -12.03 -11.72
C GLY A 17 -9.31 -13.47 -11.85
N ALA A 18 -7.99 -13.67 -11.87
CA ALA A 18 -7.42 -14.98 -12.14
C ALA A 18 -7.53 -15.94 -10.94
N LEU A 19 -7.30 -15.46 -9.72
CA LEU A 19 -7.34 -16.30 -8.51
C LEU A 19 -8.69 -16.31 -7.79
N GLY A 20 -9.63 -15.45 -8.19
CA GLY A 20 -10.97 -15.38 -7.58
C GLY A 20 -10.97 -14.96 -6.11
N ARG A 21 -9.94 -14.25 -5.62
CA ARG A 21 -9.78 -13.84 -4.22
C ARG A 21 -10.34 -12.43 -3.98
N PHE A 22 -10.82 -12.20 -2.76
CA PHE A 22 -11.17 -10.84 -2.35
C PHE A 22 -9.94 -9.92 -2.43
N THR A 23 -10.15 -8.74 -3.02
CA THR A 23 -9.11 -7.74 -3.24
C THR A 23 -9.64 -6.36 -2.84
N LEU A 24 -8.96 -5.73 -1.88
CA LEU A 24 -9.15 -4.33 -1.55
C LEU A 24 -8.12 -3.52 -2.34
N ILE A 25 -8.57 -2.58 -3.16
CA ILE A 25 -7.74 -1.81 -4.09
C ILE A 25 -7.81 -0.36 -3.66
N ILE A 26 -6.65 0.25 -3.46
CA ILE A 26 -6.53 1.63 -2.98
C ILE A 26 -5.64 2.38 -3.96
N ASP A 27 -6.15 3.47 -4.51
CA ASP A 27 -5.39 4.40 -5.34
C ASP A 27 -5.91 5.82 -5.13
N CYS A 28 -5.02 6.79 -5.23
CA CYS A 28 -5.35 8.20 -5.02
C CYS A 28 -5.66 8.94 -6.33
N TYR A 29 -5.21 8.42 -7.48
CA TYR A 29 -5.39 9.09 -8.77
C TYR A 29 -6.67 8.60 -9.45
N LEU A 30 -7.63 9.50 -9.66
CA LEU A 30 -8.96 9.16 -10.15
C LEU A 30 -8.96 8.36 -11.47
N PRO A 31 -8.15 8.70 -12.49
CA PRO A 31 -8.09 7.92 -13.73
C PRO A 31 -7.65 6.47 -13.53
N ASN A 32 -6.78 6.19 -12.55
CA ASN A 32 -6.40 4.83 -12.21
C ASN A 32 -7.61 4.07 -11.65
N ILE A 33 -8.35 4.68 -10.72
CA ILE A 33 -9.58 4.11 -10.17
C ILE A 33 -10.60 3.83 -11.27
N GLU A 34 -10.82 4.75 -12.21
CA GLU A 34 -11.75 4.58 -13.33
C GLU A 34 -11.35 3.44 -14.26
N ASN A 35 -10.05 3.35 -14.59
CA ASN A 35 -9.51 2.26 -15.40
C ASN A 35 -9.68 0.90 -14.72
N ILE A 36 -9.38 0.81 -13.43
CA ILE A 36 -9.54 -0.42 -12.65
C ILE A 36 -11.03 -0.78 -12.52
N ALA A 37 -11.91 0.19 -12.28
CA ALA A 37 -13.35 -0.03 -12.23
C ALA A 37 -13.87 -0.63 -13.55
N ARG A 38 -13.37 -0.14 -14.69
CA ARG A 38 -13.69 -0.70 -16.01
C ARG A 38 -13.19 -2.14 -16.15
N ALA A 39 -11.96 -2.42 -15.72
CA ALA A 39 -11.40 -3.79 -15.76
C ALA A 39 -12.23 -4.76 -14.89
N VAL A 40 -12.61 -4.34 -13.68
CA VAL A 40 -13.48 -5.09 -12.76
C VAL A 40 -14.82 -5.43 -13.42
N GLN A 41 -15.41 -4.49 -14.17
CA GLN A 41 -16.66 -4.71 -14.89
C GLN A 41 -16.51 -5.70 -16.05
N ILE A 42 -15.46 -5.55 -16.87
CA ILE A 42 -15.17 -6.42 -18.01
C ILE A 42 -14.94 -7.87 -17.53
N GLN A 43 -14.18 -8.03 -16.44
CA GLN A 43 -13.87 -9.35 -15.86
C GLN A 43 -15.00 -9.92 -14.99
N ARG A 44 -16.07 -9.16 -14.75
CA ARG A 44 -17.23 -9.56 -13.94
C ARG A 44 -16.84 -10.00 -12.52
N VAL A 45 -15.93 -9.25 -11.88
CA VAL A 45 -15.42 -9.54 -10.52
C VAL A 45 -15.85 -8.51 -9.47
N GLN A 46 -16.93 -7.76 -9.73
CA GLN A 46 -17.45 -6.72 -8.83
C GLN A 46 -17.70 -7.24 -7.40
N ASN A 47 -18.14 -8.50 -7.25
CA ASN A 47 -18.42 -9.10 -5.95
C ASN A 47 -17.16 -9.47 -5.15
N ARG A 48 -15.97 -9.40 -5.77
CA ARG A 48 -14.67 -9.73 -5.16
C ARG A 48 -13.80 -8.51 -4.89
N VAL A 49 -14.23 -7.34 -5.33
CA VAL A 49 -13.40 -6.13 -5.30
C VAL A 49 -14.08 -5.05 -4.48
N VAL A 50 -13.29 -4.32 -3.70
CA VAL A 50 -13.65 -3.01 -3.16
C VAL A 50 -12.61 -2.02 -3.65
N LEU A 51 -13.07 -0.93 -4.28
CA LEU A 51 -12.23 0.18 -4.74
C LEU A 51 -12.31 1.31 -3.73
N VAL A 52 -11.17 1.85 -3.34
CA VAL A 52 -11.05 2.99 -2.44
C VAL A 52 -10.27 4.08 -3.17
N HIS A 53 -10.95 5.20 -3.43
CA HIS A 53 -10.36 6.39 -4.06
C HIS A 53 -9.93 7.38 -2.98
N ASN A 54 -8.80 7.11 -2.35
CA ASN A 54 -8.27 7.93 -1.28
C ASN A 54 -6.74 7.85 -1.24
N ALA A 55 -6.11 8.92 -0.78
CA ALA A 55 -4.71 8.91 -0.40
C ALA A 55 -4.54 8.29 1.00
N LEU A 56 -3.67 7.30 1.15
CA LEU A 56 -3.30 6.83 2.48
C LEU A 56 -2.43 7.87 3.18
N TYR A 57 -2.86 8.31 4.36
CA TYR A 57 -2.14 9.33 5.13
C TYR A 57 -2.31 9.14 6.64
N SER A 58 -1.65 9.98 7.43
CA SER A 58 -1.68 9.91 8.90
C SER A 58 -3.04 10.30 9.50
N LYS A 59 -3.86 11.05 8.75
CA LYS A 59 -5.21 11.52 9.14
C LYS A 59 -6.20 11.33 8.01
N SER A 60 -7.47 11.16 8.37
CA SER A 60 -8.57 11.01 7.41
C SER A 60 -9.33 12.30 7.23
N GLY A 61 -9.88 12.50 6.04
CA GLY A 61 -10.78 13.61 5.74
C GLY A 61 -10.09 14.90 5.28
N GLU A 62 -8.76 14.93 5.23
CA GLU A 62 -7.99 16.07 4.70
C GLU A 62 -8.00 16.02 3.18
N TYR A 63 -7.95 17.17 2.51
CA TYR A 63 -7.83 17.24 1.05
C TYR A 63 -6.39 17.53 0.68
N MET A 64 -5.86 16.78 -0.27
CA MET A 64 -4.50 16.90 -0.79
C MET A 64 -4.51 17.05 -2.30
N THR A 65 -3.48 17.70 -2.82
CA THR A 65 -3.25 17.82 -4.26
C THR A 65 -2.14 16.87 -4.70
N LEU A 66 -2.42 16.02 -5.67
CA LEU A 66 -1.46 15.12 -6.29
C LEU A 66 -0.53 15.90 -7.23
N SER A 67 0.70 15.42 -7.40
CA SER A 67 1.60 16.02 -8.38
C SER A 67 1.06 15.81 -9.80
N LYS A 68 1.06 16.84 -10.62
CA LYS A 68 0.72 16.68 -12.05
C LYS A 68 1.79 15.92 -12.83
N ALA A 69 3.05 15.98 -12.36
CA ALA A 69 4.17 15.30 -12.99
C ALA A 69 4.22 13.82 -12.57
N MET A 70 3.87 13.53 -11.32
CA MET A 70 3.82 12.19 -10.75
C MET A 70 2.51 11.99 -9.96
N PRO A 71 1.39 11.63 -10.62
CA PRO A 71 0.08 11.59 -9.97
C PRO A 71 -0.08 10.56 -8.85
N SER A 72 0.85 9.61 -8.72
CA SER A 72 0.97 8.69 -7.58
C SER A 72 1.68 9.29 -6.37
N GLU A 73 2.40 10.41 -6.54
CA GLU A 73 3.07 11.15 -5.48
C GLU A 73 2.13 12.19 -4.86
N ILE A 74 2.03 12.14 -3.53
CA ILE A 74 1.27 13.12 -2.76
C ILE A 74 2.19 14.33 -2.51
N GLU A 75 1.97 15.41 -3.25
CA GLU A 75 2.55 16.70 -2.89
C GLU A 75 1.74 17.32 -1.76
N LEU A 76 2.40 17.60 -0.62
CA LEU A 76 1.78 18.36 0.46
C LEU A 76 1.55 19.81 0.02
N ARG A 77 0.41 20.06 -0.60
CA ARG A 77 -0.14 21.40 -0.76
C ARG A 77 -1.48 21.41 -0.04
N GLU A 78 -1.53 22.10 1.09
CA GLU A 78 -2.78 22.45 1.75
C GLU A 78 -3.60 23.29 0.77
N THR A 79 -4.50 22.64 0.04
CA THR A 79 -5.49 23.35 -0.77
C THR A 79 -6.62 23.79 0.15
N ALA A 80 -6.72 25.09 0.36
CA ALA A 80 -7.94 25.71 0.87
C ALA A 80 -9.08 25.44 -0.13
N GLN A 81 -9.86 24.38 0.10
CA GLN A 81 -11.26 24.11 -0.31
C GLN A 81 -11.81 24.67 -1.64
N GLN A 82 -10.97 25.03 -2.61
CA GLN A 82 -11.36 25.67 -3.86
C GLN A 82 -11.16 24.67 -4.99
N ASN A 83 -12.29 24.33 -5.62
CA ASN A 83 -12.46 23.44 -6.77
C ASN A 83 -12.07 21.97 -6.53
N ILE A 84 -12.90 21.28 -5.74
CA ILE A 84 -12.90 19.83 -5.45
C ILE A 84 -13.08 18.97 -6.73
N THR A 85 -13.29 19.56 -7.91
CA THR A 85 -13.56 18.86 -9.17
C THR A 85 -12.32 18.50 -9.98
N SER A 86 -11.11 18.72 -9.46
CA SER A 86 -9.86 18.31 -10.12
C SER A 86 -9.57 16.83 -9.88
N GLU A 87 -9.22 16.07 -10.93
CA GLU A 87 -8.73 14.68 -10.83
C GLU A 87 -7.46 14.54 -9.97
N PHE A 88 -6.79 15.65 -9.68
CA PHE A 88 -5.60 15.74 -8.84
C PHE A 88 -5.92 16.14 -7.39
N VAL A 89 -7.19 16.27 -7.00
CA VAL A 89 -7.57 16.51 -5.60
C VAL A 89 -8.14 15.24 -5.03
N VAL A 90 -7.57 14.78 -3.92
CA VAL A 90 -7.95 13.52 -3.26
C VAL A 90 -8.17 13.76 -1.78
N GLN A 91 -9.13 13.03 -1.20
CA GLN A 91 -9.31 13.01 0.25
C GLN A 91 -8.45 11.92 0.88
N THR A 92 -7.82 12.23 2.01
CA THR A 92 -7.01 11.27 2.75
C THR A 92 -7.86 10.29 3.55
N ILE A 93 -7.32 9.09 3.76
CA ILE A 93 -7.86 8.09 4.66
C ILE A 93 -6.71 7.42 5.42
N ARG A 94 -6.94 7.07 6.68
CA ARG A 94 -6.03 6.23 7.48
C ARG A 94 -6.19 4.78 7.08
N PHE A 95 -5.10 4.01 7.12
CA PHE A 95 -5.18 2.59 6.80
C PHE A 95 -6.09 1.83 7.77
N ASP A 96 -6.07 2.19 9.06
CA ASP A 96 -6.96 1.64 10.09
C ASP A 96 -8.45 1.91 9.84
N ASP A 97 -8.81 2.93 9.07
CA ASP A 97 -10.23 3.20 8.76
C ASP A 97 -10.80 2.21 7.73
N LEU A 98 -9.93 1.44 7.06
CA LEU A 98 -10.31 0.37 6.13
C LEU A 98 -10.52 -0.98 6.84
N LEU A 99 -10.13 -1.10 8.11
CA LEU A 99 -10.29 -2.32 8.90
C LEU A 99 -11.74 -2.83 8.96
N PRO A 100 -12.78 -1.99 9.10
CA PRO A 100 -14.17 -2.47 9.07
C PRO A 100 -14.54 -3.24 7.80
N ILE A 101 -14.00 -2.84 6.64
CA ILE A 101 -14.21 -3.55 5.37
C ILE A 101 -13.61 -4.96 5.44
N LEU A 102 -12.39 -5.08 5.99
CA LEU A 102 -11.71 -6.37 6.13
C LEU A 102 -12.48 -7.30 7.07
N ILE A 103 -12.98 -6.76 8.19
CA ILE A 103 -13.80 -7.49 9.16
C ILE A 103 -15.12 -7.95 8.53
N GLU A 104 -15.85 -7.07 7.86
CA GLU A 104 -17.14 -7.39 7.20
C GLU A 104 -16.96 -8.49 6.15
N ARG A 105 -15.87 -8.42 5.39
CA ARG A 105 -15.50 -9.43 4.39
C ARG A 105 -14.88 -10.70 4.98
N LYS A 106 -14.79 -10.81 6.31
CA LYS A 106 -14.21 -11.95 7.04
C LYS A 106 -12.78 -12.27 6.59
N VAL A 107 -12.01 -11.24 6.27
CA VAL A 107 -10.61 -11.38 5.87
C VAL A 107 -9.80 -11.68 7.13
N GLN A 108 -9.18 -12.87 7.18
CA GLN A 108 -8.32 -13.27 8.29
C GLN A 108 -6.84 -13.11 7.96
N SER A 109 -6.47 -13.37 6.70
CA SER A 109 -5.07 -13.37 6.25
C SER A 109 -4.94 -12.68 4.89
N VAL A 110 -3.88 -11.89 4.71
CA VAL A 110 -3.67 -11.09 3.50
C VAL A 110 -2.22 -11.07 3.03
N LEU A 111 -2.09 -10.85 1.73
CA LEU A 111 -0.88 -10.32 1.09
C LEU A 111 -1.13 -8.85 0.78
N ILE A 112 -0.10 -8.02 0.89
CA ILE A 112 -0.17 -6.60 0.57
C ILE A 112 0.89 -6.25 -0.48
N LYS A 113 0.52 -5.44 -1.48
CA LYS A 113 1.47 -4.70 -2.34
C LYS A 113 1.37 -3.22 -2.00
N ILE A 114 2.50 -2.53 -1.84
CA ILE A 114 2.57 -1.12 -1.45
C ILE A 114 3.56 -0.38 -2.34
N ASP A 115 3.09 0.69 -2.95
CA ASP A 115 3.83 1.51 -3.90
C ASP A 115 3.10 2.85 -4.05
N ILE A 116 3.36 3.76 -3.11
CA ILE A 116 2.66 5.05 -2.98
C ILE A 116 3.66 6.19 -2.90
N GLU A 117 4.77 6.02 -3.63
CA GLU A 117 5.78 7.03 -3.94
C GLU A 117 6.17 7.88 -2.73
N GLY A 118 6.60 7.22 -1.65
CA GLY A 118 7.15 7.89 -0.46
C GLY A 118 6.16 8.10 0.69
N SER A 119 4.88 7.73 0.50
CA SER A 119 3.83 7.83 1.53
C SER A 119 3.70 6.57 2.40
N GLU A 120 4.56 5.56 2.22
CA GLU A 120 4.51 4.27 2.91
C GLU A 120 4.62 4.42 4.44
N GLY A 121 5.41 5.40 4.90
CA GLY A 121 5.57 5.69 6.32
C GLY A 121 4.26 6.14 6.97
N PHE A 122 3.46 6.96 6.28
CA PHE A 122 2.17 7.41 6.80
C PHE A 122 1.15 6.28 6.88
N MET A 123 1.20 5.33 5.95
CA MET A 123 0.40 4.11 6.03
C MET A 123 0.79 3.28 7.28
N CYS A 124 2.10 3.14 7.56
CA CYS A 124 2.56 2.45 8.77
C CYS A 124 2.11 3.18 10.06
N GLU A 125 2.25 4.51 10.10
CA GLU A 125 1.78 5.34 11.24
C GLU A 125 0.28 5.18 11.49
N ALA A 126 -0.52 5.14 10.42
CA ALA A 126 -1.97 5.07 10.47
C ALA A 126 -2.55 3.65 10.38
N GLY A 127 -1.71 2.61 10.42
CA GLY A 127 -2.08 1.22 10.13
C GLY A 127 -1.90 0.23 11.28
N SER A 128 -1.46 0.69 12.45
CA SER A 128 -1.08 -0.22 13.55
C SER A 128 -2.20 -1.18 13.94
N LYS A 129 -3.47 -0.72 14.06
CA LYS A 129 -4.57 -1.60 14.47
C LYS A 129 -4.85 -2.69 13.44
N THR A 130 -4.76 -2.35 12.16
CA THR A 130 -4.93 -3.30 11.06
C THR A 130 -3.86 -4.37 11.10
N PHE A 131 -2.61 -3.97 11.32
CA PHE A 131 -1.49 -4.90 11.46
C PHE A 131 -1.56 -5.79 12.70
N ASP A 132 -2.21 -5.32 13.77
CA ASP A 132 -2.37 -6.08 15.01
C ASP A 132 -3.55 -7.07 14.94
N LEU A 133 -4.56 -6.79 14.11
CA LEU A 133 -5.80 -7.58 14.03
C LEU A 133 -5.91 -8.49 12.79
N ILE A 134 -5.25 -8.13 11.69
CA ILE A 134 -5.27 -8.90 10.44
C ILE A 134 -3.94 -9.60 10.25
N ASP A 135 -3.99 -10.88 9.89
CA ASP A 135 -2.79 -11.68 9.68
C ASP A 135 -2.14 -11.40 8.33
N ILE A 136 -1.36 -10.31 8.26
CA ILE A 136 -0.61 -9.93 7.07
C ILE A 136 0.62 -10.85 6.93
N GLN A 137 0.66 -11.66 5.87
CA GLN A 137 1.68 -12.71 5.72
C GLN A 137 2.93 -12.23 4.97
N LEU A 138 2.68 -11.40 3.96
CA LEU A 138 3.67 -10.92 3.01
C LEU A 138 3.32 -9.50 2.60
N ILE A 139 4.34 -8.65 2.54
CA ILE A 139 4.24 -7.29 2.04
C ILE A 139 5.31 -7.12 0.97
N ILE A 140 4.87 -6.81 -0.25
CA ILE A 140 5.74 -6.40 -1.35
C ILE A 140 5.73 -4.88 -1.34
N MET A 141 6.89 -4.25 -1.23
CA MET A 141 6.97 -2.81 -1.07
C MET A 141 8.03 -2.23 -2.01
N GLU A 142 7.64 -1.21 -2.78
CA GLU A 142 8.58 -0.41 -3.54
C GLU A 142 9.20 0.67 -2.67
N TRP A 143 10.52 0.76 -2.75
CA TRP A 143 11.35 1.75 -2.08
C TRP A 143 12.07 2.55 -3.15
N GLY A 144 11.53 3.71 -3.51
CA GLY A 144 12.09 4.61 -4.51
C GLY A 144 13.59 4.87 -4.31
N HIS A 145 14.36 4.75 -5.39
CA HIS A 145 15.79 5.00 -5.37
C HIS A 145 16.03 6.50 -5.15
N GLY A 146 16.78 6.87 -4.11
CA GLY A 146 17.06 8.27 -3.75
C GLY A 146 16.20 8.83 -2.63
N PHE A 147 14.90 8.52 -2.57
CA PHE A 147 13.99 8.98 -1.48
C PHE A 147 14.47 8.56 -0.09
N ARG A 148 15.11 7.39 -0.01
CA ARG A 148 15.73 6.83 1.21
C ARG A 148 16.65 7.80 1.93
N LYS A 149 17.50 8.51 1.18
CA LYS A 149 18.47 9.47 1.74
C LYS A 149 17.78 10.73 2.27
N TRP A 150 16.79 11.22 1.52
CA TRP A 150 16.06 12.44 1.86
C TRP A 150 15.09 12.26 3.02
N HIS A 151 14.52 11.06 3.18
CA HIS A 151 13.50 10.76 4.19
C HIS A 151 13.96 9.70 5.20
N ARG A 152 15.23 9.77 5.63
CA ARG A 152 15.86 8.76 6.48
C ARG A 152 15.01 8.32 7.69
N LYS A 153 14.49 9.28 8.47
CA LYS A 153 13.65 8.99 9.65
C LYS A 153 12.40 8.18 9.32
N ARG A 154 11.80 8.40 8.15
CA ARG A 154 10.59 7.67 7.70
C ARG A 154 10.92 6.21 7.41
N TYR A 155 12.03 5.95 6.71
CA TYR A 155 12.49 4.60 6.44
C TYR A 155 12.96 3.88 7.72
N GLU A 156 13.68 4.56 8.61
CA GLU A 156 14.02 4.03 9.94
C GLU A 156 12.74 3.61 10.71
N PHE A 157 11.74 4.48 10.76
CA PHE A 157 10.45 4.17 11.37
C PHE A 157 9.78 2.93 10.74
N MET A 158 9.72 2.82 9.41
CA MET A 158 9.14 1.65 8.75
C MET A 158 9.91 0.37 9.07
N THR A 159 11.24 0.40 9.08
CA THR A 159 12.04 -0.78 9.44
C THR A 159 11.76 -1.22 10.87
N LEU A 160 11.62 -0.28 11.82
CA LEU A 160 11.24 -0.57 13.20
C LEU A 160 9.83 -1.14 13.27
N PHE A 161 8.87 -0.50 12.60
CA PHE A 161 7.46 -0.92 12.57
C PHE A 161 7.29 -2.38 12.14
N PHE A 162 7.99 -2.81 11.09
CA PHE A 162 7.93 -4.19 10.61
C PHE A 162 8.74 -5.16 11.47
N THR A 163 9.93 -4.77 11.94
CA THR A 163 10.77 -5.67 12.75
C THR A 163 10.18 -5.95 14.13
N GLU A 164 9.56 -4.96 14.77
CA GLU A 164 8.81 -5.13 16.02
C GLU A 164 7.63 -6.09 15.88
N ARG A 165 7.06 -6.18 14.67
CA ARG A 165 5.99 -7.12 14.30
C ARG A 165 6.50 -8.45 13.74
N GLN A 166 7.79 -8.75 13.98
CA GLN A 166 8.44 -10.00 13.60
C GLN A 166 8.41 -10.28 12.09
N TYR A 167 8.56 -9.24 11.26
CA TYR A 167 8.82 -9.44 9.84
C TYR A 167 10.33 -9.56 9.57
N ILE A 168 10.66 -10.38 8.58
CA ILE A 168 11.98 -10.50 7.98
C ILE A 168 11.94 -9.84 6.62
N VAL A 169 12.89 -8.96 6.35
CA VAL A 169 13.05 -8.31 5.05
C VAL A 169 13.96 -9.14 4.14
N THR A 170 13.53 -9.32 2.90
CA THR A 170 14.22 -10.09 1.87
C THR A 170 14.17 -9.39 0.52
N ASP A 171 15.07 -9.78 -0.39
CA ASP A 171 14.95 -9.48 -1.81
C ASP A 171 13.97 -10.47 -2.51
N VAL A 172 13.81 -10.31 -3.83
CA VAL A 172 12.95 -11.18 -4.65
C VAL A 172 13.42 -12.64 -4.71
N PHE A 173 14.68 -12.91 -4.34
CA PHE A 173 15.28 -14.24 -4.33
C PHE A 173 15.31 -14.83 -2.91
N CYS A 174 14.54 -14.27 -1.97
CA CYS A 174 14.49 -14.68 -0.56
C CYS A 174 15.81 -14.48 0.22
N ASN A 175 16.77 -13.72 -0.30
CA ASN A 175 17.97 -13.39 0.46
C ASN A 175 17.61 -12.36 1.54
N LYS A 176 17.93 -12.66 2.79
CA LYS A 176 17.70 -11.74 3.91
C LYS A 176 18.53 -10.48 3.73
N LEU A 177 17.88 -9.32 3.82
CA LEU A 177 18.54 -8.03 3.70
C LEU A 177 19.05 -7.53 5.06
N ASN A 178 20.17 -6.81 5.05
CA ASN A 178 20.77 -6.23 6.26
C ASN A 178 20.02 -4.94 6.66
N LEU A 179 19.39 -4.94 7.84
CA LEU A 179 18.63 -3.80 8.37
C LEU A 179 19.49 -2.55 8.62
N THR A 180 20.82 -2.63 8.65
CA THR A 180 21.68 -1.44 8.80
C THR A 180 22.08 -0.82 7.47
N GLU A 181 21.75 -1.43 6.34
CA GLU A 181 22.24 -1.03 5.01
C GLU A 181 21.12 -0.63 4.04
N TRP A 182 19.90 -0.42 4.55
CA TRP A 182 18.74 -0.12 3.70
C TRP A 182 18.90 1.15 2.85
N GLU A 183 19.72 2.09 3.30
CA GLU A 183 20.01 3.34 2.60
C GLU A 183 20.83 3.14 1.32
N THR A 184 21.66 2.10 1.24
CA THR A 184 22.68 1.95 0.20
C THR A 184 22.58 0.66 -0.61
N THR A 185 22.21 -0.47 0.00
CA THR A 185 22.34 -1.79 -0.65
C THR A 185 21.01 -2.45 -0.99
N TRP A 186 19.91 -2.01 -0.38
CA TRP A 186 18.61 -2.67 -0.61
C TRP A 186 18.11 -2.42 -2.03
N PRO A 187 17.52 -3.44 -2.68
CA PRO A 187 16.90 -3.30 -4.00
C PRO A 187 15.69 -2.35 -3.95
N GLY A 188 15.21 -1.92 -5.12
CA GLY A 188 14.00 -1.10 -5.22
C GLY A 188 12.77 -1.79 -4.65
N ASN A 189 12.60 -3.09 -4.90
CA ASN A 189 11.50 -3.87 -4.35
C ASN A 189 11.99 -4.74 -3.21
N VAL A 190 11.36 -4.61 -2.05
CA VAL A 190 11.66 -5.41 -0.86
C VAL A 190 10.43 -6.20 -0.41
N PHE A 191 10.69 -7.33 0.22
CA PHE A 191 9.67 -8.27 0.65
C PHE A 191 9.75 -8.43 2.17
N TRP A 192 8.71 -8.01 2.89
CA TRP A 192 8.58 -8.26 4.32
C TRP A 192 7.74 -9.52 4.54
N ILE A 193 8.35 -10.54 5.11
CA ILE A 193 7.74 -11.86 5.33
C ILE A 193 7.60 -12.07 6.83
N LYS A 194 6.39 -12.43 7.28
CA LYS A 194 6.16 -12.72 8.70
C LYS A 194 7.03 -13.91 9.12
N GLN A 195 7.79 -13.78 10.22
CA GLN A 195 8.86 -14.73 10.59
C GLN A 195 8.39 -16.19 10.71
N ILE A 196 7.15 -16.42 11.16
CA ILE A 196 6.58 -17.77 11.23
C ILE A 196 6.52 -18.45 9.86
N ASN A 197 6.34 -17.67 8.79
CA ASN A 197 6.23 -18.17 7.43
C ASN A 197 7.58 -18.37 6.74
N PHE A 198 8.57 -17.56 7.11
CA PHE A 198 9.95 -17.75 6.65
C PHE A 198 10.57 -19.07 7.16
N LYS A 199 9.99 -19.67 8.21
CA LYS A 199 10.39 -21.02 8.66
C LYS A 199 9.63 -22.14 7.94
N ASN A 200 8.55 -21.80 7.23
CA ASN A 200 7.63 -22.74 6.60
C ASN A 200 7.78 -22.78 5.07
N ASN A 201 8.92 -22.36 4.52
CA ASN A 201 9.27 -22.41 3.10
C ASN A 201 8.40 -21.51 2.17
N ILE A 202 7.84 -20.40 2.66
CA ILE A 202 7.39 -19.32 1.74
C ILE A 202 8.63 -18.69 1.08
N CYS A 203 9.62 -18.50 1.93
CA CYS A 203 11.04 -18.70 1.71
C CYS A 203 11.47 -19.70 2.83
#